data_AF-A0A9N9P2T7-F1
#
_entry.id   AF-A0A9N9P2T7-F1
#
_cell.length_a   1.000
_cell.length_b   1.000
_cell.length_c   1.000
_cell.angle_alpha   90.00
_cell.angle_beta   90.00
_cell.angle_gamma   90.00
#
_symmetry.space_group_name_H-M   'P 1'
#
loop_
_entity.id
_entity.type
_entity.pdbx_description
1 polymer ?
#
loop_
_entity_poly.entity_id
_entity_poly.type
_entity_poly.pdbx_seq_one_letter_code
_entity_poly.pdbx_strand_id
1 'polypeptide(L)'
;TDINEFITLNQVDCLNLNENHVTKSIFTKGDTYIESDVDEQLLISVPFNQAVKLHSIKLVAKDIEQAPKTIKLYANRINIGFDETDSTEETQLLQLTPKDYEENAIIPLRFVKFQ
;
A
#
# COMPACT_ATOMS: atom_id res chain seq x y z
N THR A 1 11.45 7.39 -11.04
CA THR A 1 12.46 7.00 -10.03
C THR A 1 11.75 6.24 -8.95
N ASP A 2 12.34 5.15 -8.47
CA ASP A 2 11.83 4.45 -7.30
C ASP A 2 12.05 5.34 -6.08
N ILE A 3 11.04 5.47 -5.21
CA ILE A 3 11.07 6.32 -4.01
C ILE A 3 11.21 5.49 -2.73
N ASN A 4 11.41 4.17 -2.84
CA ASN A 4 11.58 3.27 -1.71
C ASN A 4 12.74 3.69 -0.79
N GLU A 5 13.74 4.40 -1.32
CA GLU A 5 14.85 4.98 -0.54
C GLU A 5 14.42 6.04 0.48
N PHE A 6 13.25 6.68 0.27
CA PHE A 6 12.70 7.68 1.16
C PHE A 6 11.75 7.10 2.22
N ILE A 7 11.46 5.80 2.16
CA ILE A 7 10.56 5.15 3.11
C ILE A 7 11.32 4.88 4.41
N THR A 8 10.72 5.26 5.54
CA THR A 8 11.24 4.96 6.87
C THR A 8 10.81 3.55 7.26
N LEU A 9 11.52 2.53 6.75
CA LEU A 9 11.16 1.11 6.91
C LEU A 9 10.91 0.67 8.37
N ASN A 10 11.61 1.27 9.33
CA ASN A 10 11.45 0.96 10.76
C ASN A 10 10.14 1.49 11.37
N GLN A 11 9.45 2.39 10.67
CA GLN A 11 8.18 2.98 11.08
C GLN A 11 7.02 2.52 10.19
N VAL A 12 7.30 1.64 9.21
CA VAL A 12 6.24 1.01 8.43
C VAL A 12 5.48 0.07 9.35
N ASP A 13 4.17 0.22 9.37
CA ASP A 13 3.27 -0.54 10.21
C ASP A 13 2.11 -1.11 9.40
N CYS A 14 1.51 -2.20 9.86
CA CYS A 14 0.33 -2.79 9.22
C CYS A 14 -0.64 -3.38 10.25
N LEU A 15 -1.91 -2.98 10.14
CA LEU A 15 -3.00 -3.52 10.93
C LEU A 15 -3.65 -4.71 10.20
N ASN A 16 -4.14 -5.68 11.00
CA ASN A 16 -4.68 -6.96 10.56
C ASN A 16 -3.68 -7.83 9.77
N LEU A 17 -2.37 -7.64 10.01
CA LEU A 17 -1.33 -8.48 9.44
C LEU A 17 -1.24 -9.83 10.19
N ASN A 18 -1.18 -10.94 9.45
CA ASN A 18 -0.90 -12.26 10.00
C ASN A 18 0.46 -12.29 10.70
N GLU A 19 0.51 -12.81 11.93
CA GLU A 19 1.70 -12.81 12.81
C GLU A 19 2.93 -13.51 12.21
N ASN A 20 2.75 -14.36 11.20
CA ASN A 20 3.85 -15.04 10.51
C ASN A 20 4.55 -14.15 9.47
N HIS A 21 4.00 -12.97 9.19
CA HIS A 21 4.49 -12.04 8.18
C HIS A 21 5.04 -10.77 8.80
N VAL A 22 5.89 -10.06 8.06
CA VAL A 22 6.50 -8.81 8.51
C VAL A 22 6.27 -7.73 7.46
N THR A 23 5.71 -6.60 7.87
CA THR A 23 5.29 -5.52 6.97
C THR A 23 6.41 -5.03 6.07
N LYS A 24 7.62 -4.83 6.61
CA LYS A 24 8.77 -4.31 5.84
C LYS A 24 9.18 -5.20 4.66
N SER A 25 8.78 -6.48 4.66
CA SER A 25 9.12 -7.43 3.62
C SER A 25 8.51 -7.04 2.26
N ILE A 26 7.43 -6.27 2.22
CA ILE A 26 6.82 -5.81 0.95
C ILE A 26 7.71 -4.83 0.17
N PHE A 27 8.72 -4.23 0.82
CA PHE A 27 9.69 -3.33 0.18
C PHE A 27 11.00 -4.02 -0.18
N THR A 28 11.16 -5.30 0.17
CA THR A 28 12.33 -6.11 -0.20
C THR A 28 12.07 -6.90 -1.47
N LYS A 29 13.07 -6.98 -2.36
CA LYS A 29 12.96 -7.81 -3.56
C LYS A 29 13.06 -9.29 -3.16
N GLY A 30 12.03 -10.08 -3.46
CA GLY A 30 12.01 -11.52 -3.16
C GLY A 30 10.60 -12.11 -3.25
N ASP A 31 10.45 -13.37 -2.83
CA ASP A 31 9.17 -14.09 -2.75
C ASP A 31 8.46 -13.85 -1.40
N THR A 32 8.65 -12.67 -0.82
CA THR A 32 8.01 -12.28 0.44
C THR A 32 6.69 -11.59 0.17
N TYR A 33 5.69 -11.90 0.99
CA TYR A 33 4.36 -11.31 0.91
C TYR A 33 3.82 -11.03 2.33
N ILE A 34 2.72 -10.29 2.38
CA ILE A 34 1.92 -10.09 3.58
C ILE A 34 0.54 -10.69 3.34
N GLU A 35 -0.07 -11.16 4.42
CA GLU A 35 -1.38 -11.79 4.42
C GLU A 35 -2.18 -11.21 5.58
N SER A 36 -3.50 -11.12 5.42
CA SER A 36 -4.38 -10.67 6.47
C SER A 36 -4.70 -11.80 7.46
N ASP A 37 -4.94 -11.45 8.73
CA ASP A 37 -5.10 -12.43 9.80
C ASP A 37 -6.56 -12.86 10.00
N VAL A 38 -7.45 -11.88 10.19
CA VAL A 38 -8.84 -12.14 10.61
C VAL A 38 -9.83 -12.07 9.44
N ASP A 39 -9.70 -11.01 8.64
CA ASP A 39 -10.57 -10.71 7.49
C ASP A 39 -9.74 -10.25 6.29
N GLU A 40 -10.36 -9.90 5.16
CA GLU A 40 -9.69 -9.52 3.91
C GLU A 40 -9.09 -8.10 3.88
N GLN A 41 -9.22 -7.31 4.96
CA GLN A 41 -8.81 -5.91 4.99
C GLN A 41 -7.44 -5.73 5.62
N LEU A 42 -6.51 -5.09 4.92
CA LEU A 42 -5.22 -4.67 5.46
C LEU A 42 -5.12 -3.16 5.46
N LEU A 43 -4.57 -2.59 6.53
CA LEU A 43 -4.21 -1.18 6.59
C LEU A 43 -2.70 -1.08 6.69
N ILE A 44 -2.06 -0.46 5.70
CA ILE A 44 -0.59 -0.32 5.64
C ILE A 44 -0.23 1.15 5.77
N SER A 45 0.56 1.48 6.79
CA SER A 45 1.10 2.81 7.02
C SER A 45 2.53 2.90 6.51
N VAL A 46 2.76 3.76 5.53
CA VAL A 46 4.07 3.94 4.87
C VAL A 46 4.60 5.36 5.09
N PRO A 47 5.38 5.60 6.14
CA PRO A 47 5.95 6.91 6.41
C PRO A 47 7.18 7.20 5.53
N PHE A 48 7.24 8.41 4.99
CA PHE A 48 8.41 8.93 4.26
C PHE A 48 9.27 9.82 5.16
N ASN A 49 10.59 9.76 5.01
CA ASN A 49 11.55 10.58 5.76
C ASN A 49 11.65 12.03 5.27
N GLN A 50 11.06 12.33 4.11
CA GLN A 50 10.98 13.65 3.51
C GLN A 50 9.70 13.77 2.68
N ALA A 51 9.33 14.99 2.30
CA ALA A 51 8.23 15.20 1.37
C ALA A 51 8.56 14.59 0.01
N VAL A 52 7.70 13.69 -0.48
CA VAL A 52 7.81 13.05 -1.79
C VAL A 52 6.56 13.32 -2.60
N LYS A 53 6.71 13.33 -3.93
CA LYS A 53 5.57 13.44 -4.85
C LYS A 53 5.26 12.08 -5.46
N LEU A 54 4.09 11.53 -5.16
CA LEU A 54 3.70 10.20 -5.63
C LEU A 54 3.03 10.32 -7.00
N HIS A 55 3.68 9.79 -8.03
CA HIS A 55 3.13 9.76 -9.39
C HIS A 55 2.36 8.47 -9.68
N SER A 56 2.86 7.34 -9.19
CA SER A 56 2.33 6.02 -9.49
C SER A 56 2.77 5.01 -8.43
N ILE A 57 2.01 3.93 -8.30
CA ILE A 57 2.39 2.78 -7.47
C ILE A 57 2.50 1.54 -8.34
N LYS A 58 3.30 0.58 -7.89
CA LYS A 58 3.39 -0.74 -8.49
C LYS A 58 3.02 -1.75 -7.41
N LEU A 59 2.14 -2.68 -7.74
CA LEU A 59 1.73 -3.76 -6.87
C LEU A 59 2.17 -5.08 -7.50
N VAL A 60 2.59 -6.01 -6.67
CA VAL A 60 2.94 -7.37 -7.08
C VAL A 60 2.18 -8.30 -6.16
N ALA A 61 1.39 -9.19 -6.74
CA ALA A 61 0.69 -10.22 -6.01
C ALA A 61 1.33 -11.58 -6.31
N LYS A 62 1.48 -12.41 -5.27
CA LYS A 62 1.94 -13.79 -5.44
C LYS A 62 0.87 -14.64 -6.13
N ASP A 63 -0.38 -14.43 -5.75
CA ASP A 63 -1.56 -15.01 -6.37
C ASP A 63 -2.54 -13.88 -6.72
N ILE A 64 -2.96 -13.81 -7.98
CA ILE A 64 -3.91 -12.80 -8.48
C ILE A 64 -5.30 -12.98 -7.85
N GLU A 65 -5.68 -14.21 -7.50
CA GLU A 65 -6.99 -14.47 -6.89
C GLU A 65 -7.09 -13.91 -5.46
N GLN A 66 -5.94 -13.81 -4.78
CA GLN A 66 -5.81 -13.26 -3.43
C GLN A 66 -5.41 -11.78 -3.43
N ALA A 67 -5.21 -11.19 -4.62
CA ALA A 67 -4.78 -9.81 -4.73
C ALA A 67 -5.91 -8.82 -4.38
N PRO A 68 -5.60 -7.67 -3.76
CA PRO A 68 -6.63 -6.72 -3.39
C PRO A 68 -7.37 -6.18 -4.62
N LYS A 69 -8.70 -6.16 -4.59
CA LYS A 69 -9.51 -5.61 -5.70
C LYS A 69 -9.68 -4.10 -5.58
N THR A 70 -9.59 -3.59 -4.37
CA THR A 70 -9.84 -2.18 -4.06
C THR A 70 -8.75 -1.69 -3.11
N ILE A 71 -8.15 -0.54 -3.43
CA ILE A 71 -7.23 0.15 -2.53
C ILE A 71 -7.72 1.57 -2.31
N LYS A 72 -7.86 1.94 -1.04
CA LYS A 72 -8.10 3.32 -0.61
C LYS A 72 -6.77 3.93 -0.18
N LEU A 73 -6.39 5.05 -0.80
CA LEU A 73 -5.16 5.76 -0.45
C LEU A 73 -5.48 6.98 0.40
N TYR A 74 -4.75 7.15 1.49
CA TYR A 74 -4.85 8.29 2.40
C TYR A 74 -3.48 8.97 2.48
N ALA A 75 -3.34 10.14 1.84
CA ALA A 75 -2.11 10.91 1.89
C ALA A 75 -2.09 11.86 3.08
N ASN A 76 -0.89 12.17 3.58
CA ASN A 76 -0.67 13.18 4.64
C ASN A 76 -1.47 12.91 5.93
N ARG A 77 -1.63 11.64 6.30
CA ARG A 77 -2.25 11.21 7.57
C ARG A 77 -1.21 10.55 8.46
N ILE A 78 -1.30 10.83 9.76
CA ILE A 78 -0.47 10.22 10.79
C ILE A 78 -1.41 9.33 11.61
N ASN A 79 -1.05 8.05 11.78
CA ASN A 79 -1.79 7.06 12.58
C ASN A 79 -3.27 6.94 12.17
N ILE A 80 -3.54 6.35 11.00
CA ILE A 80 -4.89 6.06 10.55
C ILE A 80 -5.26 4.62 10.94
N GLY A 81 -6.40 4.45 11.61
CA GLY A 81 -7.00 3.14 11.91
C GLY A 81 -8.22 2.87 11.03
N PHE A 82 -8.80 1.68 11.18
CA PHE A 82 -9.99 1.28 10.42
C PHE A 82 -11.18 2.24 10.66
N ASP A 83 -11.40 2.66 11.90
CA ASP A 83 -12.47 3.61 12.26
C ASP A 83 -12.33 4.95 11.51
N GLU A 84 -11.10 5.48 11.40
CA GLU A 84 -10.84 6.71 10.65
C GLU A 84 -11.00 6.52 9.14
N THR A 85 -10.63 5.35 8.60
CA THR A 85 -10.79 5.07 7.16
C THR A 85 -12.25 4.99 6.72
N ASP A 86 -13.16 4.61 7.62
CA ASP A 86 -14.59 4.57 7.33
C ASP A 86 -15.26 5.95 7.41
N SER A 87 -14.73 6.82 8.28
CA SER A 87 -15.28 8.16 8.51
C SER A 87 -14.66 9.24 7.60
N THR A 88 -13.52 8.95 6.97
CA THR A 88 -12.74 9.91 6.18
C THR A 88 -12.77 9.54 4.70
N GLU A 89 -13.00 10.54 3.84
CA GLU A 89 -12.88 10.36 2.39
C GLU A 89 -11.42 10.05 2.01
N GLU A 90 -11.23 9.01 1.20
CA GLU A 90 -9.94 8.65 0.67
C GLU A 90 -9.41 9.72 -0.29
N THR A 91 -8.08 9.90 -0.31
CA THR A 91 -7.43 10.78 -1.28
C THR A 91 -7.67 10.27 -2.70
N GLN A 92 -7.58 8.95 -2.88
CA GLN A 92 -7.91 8.29 -4.13
C GLN A 92 -8.34 6.85 -3.89
N LEU A 93 -9.44 6.47 -4.52
CA LEU A 93 -9.87 5.09 -4.67
C LEU A 93 -9.27 4.48 -5.94
N LEU A 94 -8.70 3.28 -5.80
CA LEU A 94 -8.23 2.47 -6.91
C LEU A 94 -9.08 1.21 -6.98
N GLN A 95 -9.63 0.94 -8.16
CA GLN A 95 -10.25 -0.34 -8.50
C GLN A 95 -9.27 -1.09 -9.38
N LEU A 96 -8.76 -2.19 -8.86
CA LEU A 96 -7.69 -2.97 -9.45
C LEU A 96 -8.27 -4.14 -10.24
N THR A 97 -7.62 -4.42 -11.35
CA THR A 97 -7.94 -5.53 -12.26
C THR A 97 -6.73 -6.46 -12.34
N PRO A 98 -6.90 -7.69 -12.86
CA PRO A 98 -5.77 -8.60 -13.07
C PRO A 98 -4.61 -8.00 -13.89
N LYS A 99 -4.90 -7.04 -14.77
CA LYS A 99 -3.89 -6.34 -15.59
C LYS A 99 -2.96 -5.45 -14.76
N ASP A 100 -3.44 -4.96 -13.63
CA ASP A 100 -2.67 -4.07 -12.74
C ASP A 100 -1.59 -4.84 -11.95
N TYR A 101 -1.63 -6.17 -11.97
CA TYR A 101 -0.67 -7.08 -11.33
C TYR A 101 0.33 -7.70 -12.29
N GLU A 102 0.28 -7.36 -13.59
CA GLU A 102 1.26 -7.82 -14.56
C GLU A 102 2.67 -7.27 -14.25
N GLU A 103 3.72 -7.97 -14.67
CA GLU A 103 5.11 -7.66 -14.29
C GLU A 103 5.53 -6.21 -14.56
N ASN A 104 4.98 -5.58 -15.61
CA ASN A 104 5.29 -4.21 -16.02
C ASN A 104 4.13 -3.23 -15.79
N ALA A 105 3.08 -3.65 -15.08
CA ALA A 105 1.97 -2.79 -14.77
C ALA A 105 2.40 -1.67 -13.80
N ILE A 106 1.95 -0.46 -14.10
CA ILE A 106 2.14 0.73 -13.27
C ILE A 106 0.77 1.36 -13.10
N ILE A 107 0.36 1.53 -11.84
CA ILE A 107 -0.94 2.11 -11.51
C ILE A 107 -0.73 3.62 -11.33
N PRO A 108 -1.22 4.47 -12.25
CA PRO A 108 -1.05 5.91 -12.15
C PRO A 108 -1.91 6.48 -11.01
N LEU A 109 -1.31 7.37 -10.23
CA LEU A 109 -2.02 8.15 -9.23
C LEU A 109 -2.36 9.53 -9.78
N ARG A 110 -3.35 10.18 -9.16
CA ARG A 110 -3.68 11.58 -9.43
C ARG A 110 -2.62 12.45 -8.79
N PHE A 111 -1.50 12.65 -9.49
CA PHE A 111 -0.33 13.41 -9.02
C PHE A 111 -0.69 14.71 -8.29
N VAL A 112 -1.69 15.46 -8.77
CA VAL A 112 -2.18 16.70 -8.14
C VAL A 112 -2.65 16.54 -6.69
N LYS A 113 -3.07 15.34 -6.29
CA LYS A 113 -3.50 15.03 -4.92
C LYS A 113 -2.36 14.52 -4.02
N PHE A 114 -1.19 14.23 -4.58
CA PHE A 114 -0.05 13.65 -3.88
C PHE A 114 1.23 14.48 -4.09
N GLN A 115 1.10 15.82 -4.00
CA GLN A 115 2.21 16.77 -4.12
C GLN A 115 2.76 17.24 -2.78
#